data_AF-A0A849US17-F1
#
_entry.id   AF-A0A849US17-F1
#
_cell.length_a   1.000
_cell.length_b   1.000
_cell.length_c   1.000
_cell.angle_alpha   90.00
_cell.angle_beta   90.00
_cell.angle_gamma   90.00
#
_symmetry.space_group_name_H-M   'P 1'
#
loop_
_entity.id
_entity.type
_entity.pdbx_description
1 polymer ?
#
loop_
_entity_poly.entity_id
_entity_poly.type
_entity_poly.pdbx_seq_one_letter_code
_entity_poly.pdbx_strand_id
1 'polypeptide(L)'
;MKFLFSLLTFFLFQYSNAQFASSKMQVTIKDGKVKLNKKDVSKEWKLATFTAVIDTFCRKKEGTNKIYTYDNIGVVLFEQTMNKIPTGLVSEFQLYLDGVESNKIVPKSFYEGKLTIEKMDITRNTTIEELRKKLAFFKEIETDEDDKYRFSKDGIYIYFLYNATKKLSKVTFGKDLVK
;
A
#
# COMPACT_ATOMS: atom_id res chain seq x y z
N MET A 1 -40.52 60.92 -8.38
CA MET A 1 -39.79 60.00 -9.26
C MET A 1 -38.70 59.30 -8.44
N LYS A 2 -38.89 58.01 -8.11
CA LYS A 2 -37.92 57.19 -7.37
C LYS A 2 -37.14 56.34 -8.38
N PHE A 3 -35.85 56.61 -8.55
CA PHE A 3 -34.93 55.78 -9.33
C PHE A 3 -34.42 54.64 -8.43
N LEU A 4 -34.79 53.41 -8.76
CA LEU A 4 -34.39 52.20 -8.03
C LEU A 4 -33.06 51.71 -8.61
N PHE A 5 -31.99 51.88 -7.83
CA PHE A 5 -30.66 51.30 -8.07
C PHE A 5 -30.74 49.78 -7.85
N SER A 6 -30.67 48.99 -8.92
CA SER A 6 -30.46 47.55 -8.82
C SER A 6 -28.98 47.26 -9.03
N LEU A 7 -28.23 47.22 -7.92
CA LEU A 7 -26.82 46.85 -7.90
C LEU A 7 -26.72 45.32 -8.01
N LEU A 8 -26.48 44.85 -9.24
CA LEU A 8 -26.29 43.43 -9.56
C LEU A 8 -24.86 43.03 -9.16
N THR A 9 -24.68 42.57 -7.92
CA THR A 9 -23.39 42.08 -7.42
C THR A 9 -23.09 40.71 -8.01
N PHE A 10 -22.34 40.67 -9.10
CA PHE A 10 -21.81 39.45 -9.70
C PHE A 10 -20.72 38.88 -8.77
N PHE A 11 -21.09 37.93 -7.90
CA PHE A 11 -20.12 37.13 -7.14
C PHE A 11 -19.44 36.16 -8.13
N LEU A 12 -18.30 36.58 -8.67
CA LEU A 12 -17.36 35.71 -9.35
C LEU A 12 -16.79 34.72 -8.31
N PHE A 13 -17.45 33.57 -8.16
CA PHE A 13 -16.85 32.41 -7.50
C PHE A 13 -15.68 31.94 -8.36
N GLN A 14 -14.48 32.45 -8.05
CA GLN A 14 -13.25 31.82 -8.50
C GLN A 14 -13.16 30.47 -7.80
N TYR A 15 -13.63 29.43 -8.49
CA TYR A 15 -13.26 28.06 -8.16
C TYR A 15 -11.77 27.92 -8.44
N SER A 16 -10.96 28.25 -7.44
CA SER A 16 -9.57 27.85 -7.37
C SER A 16 -9.60 26.32 -7.38
N ASN A 17 -9.38 25.73 -8.55
CA ASN A 17 -9.01 24.33 -8.67
C ASN A 17 -7.67 24.19 -7.98
N ALA A 18 -7.70 24.00 -6.66
CA ALA A 18 -6.56 23.52 -5.91
C ALA A 18 -6.21 22.18 -6.56
N GLN A 19 -5.19 22.18 -7.43
CA GLN A 19 -4.51 20.95 -7.80
C GLN A 19 -4.01 20.38 -6.48
N PHE A 20 -4.78 19.44 -5.93
CA PHE A 20 -4.32 18.63 -4.82
C PHE A 20 -3.07 17.92 -5.34
N ALA A 21 -1.91 18.44 -4.97
CA ALA A 21 -0.67 17.71 -5.11
C ALA A 21 -0.91 16.39 -4.36
N SER A 22 -1.06 15.31 -5.13
CA SER A 22 -1.30 13.98 -4.59
C SER A 22 -0.18 13.71 -3.59
N SER A 23 -0.51 13.79 -2.30
CA SER A 23 0.47 13.54 -1.25
C SER A 23 0.93 12.10 -1.41
N LYS A 24 2.21 11.89 -1.70
CA LYS A 24 2.77 10.54 -1.85
C LYS A 24 2.39 9.69 -0.64
N MET A 25 1.86 8.50 -0.88
CA MET A 25 1.36 7.62 0.18
C MET A 25 2.47 7.27 1.17
N GLN A 26 2.17 7.28 2.46
CA GLN A 26 3.06 6.83 3.51
C GLN A 26 2.53 5.54 4.14
N VAL A 27 3.39 4.52 4.24
CA VAL A 27 3.13 3.26 4.92
C VAL A 27 4.04 3.17 6.15
N THR A 28 3.46 2.83 7.30
CA THR A 28 4.23 2.57 8.53
C THR A 28 3.77 1.28 9.16
N ILE A 29 4.70 0.35 9.41
CA ILE A 29 4.47 -0.90 10.11
C ILE A 29 5.24 -0.84 11.42
N LYS A 30 4.58 -0.88 12.57
CA LYS A 30 5.24 -0.76 13.89
C LYS A 30 4.40 -1.43 14.97
N ASP A 31 5.03 -2.25 15.82
CA ASP A 31 4.38 -2.91 16.96
C ASP A 31 3.07 -3.64 16.56
N GLY A 32 3.12 -4.42 15.48
CA GLY A 32 1.97 -5.15 14.94
C GLY A 32 0.90 -4.29 14.25
N LYS A 33 1.11 -2.96 14.15
CA LYS A 33 0.16 -2.03 13.54
C LYS A 33 0.62 -1.57 12.17
N VAL A 34 -0.33 -1.44 11.25
CA VAL A 34 -0.13 -0.89 9.91
C VAL A 34 -0.88 0.44 9.82
N LYS A 35 -0.19 1.49 9.43
CA LYS A 35 -0.76 2.80 9.14
C LYS A 35 -0.53 3.20 7.69
N LEU A 36 -1.56 3.71 7.05
CA LEU A 36 -1.52 4.35 5.74
C LEU A 36 -1.87 5.83 5.92
N ASN A 37 -1.00 6.76 5.49
CA ASN A 37 -1.17 8.20 5.69
C ASN A 37 -1.60 8.55 7.13
N LYS A 38 -0.95 7.94 8.12
CA LYS A 38 -1.23 8.06 9.58
C LYS A 38 -2.52 7.39 10.07
N LYS A 39 -3.41 6.89 9.20
CA LYS A 39 -4.61 6.14 9.59
C LYS A 39 -4.27 4.68 9.84
N ASP A 40 -4.65 4.15 11.01
CA ASP A 40 -4.48 2.73 11.34
C ASP A 40 -5.47 1.87 10.52
N VAL A 41 -4.94 0.92 9.77
CA VAL A 41 -5.70 0.00 8.91
C VAL A 41 -5.66 -1.45 9.39
N SER A 42 -4.83 -1.74 10.40
CA SER A 42 -4.50 -3.10 10.84
C SER A 42 -5.44 -3.70 11.87
N LYS A 43 -6.27 -2.89 12.54
CA LYS A 43 -7.15 -3.36 13.60
C LYS A 43 -8.12 -4.45 13.13
N GLU A 44 -8.69 -4.27 11.94
CA GLU A 44 -9.73 -5.16 11.40
C GLU A 44 -9.42 -5.68 10.01
N TRP A 45 -8.34 -5.20 9.37
CA TRP A 45 -7.98 -5.54 7.99
C TRP A 45 -9.12 -5.33 6.97
N LYS A 46 -10.10 -4.46 7.27
CA LYS A 46 -11.25 -4.22 6.37
C LYS A 46 -10.82 -3.49 5.10
N LEU A 47 -11.20 -4.02 3.94
CA LEU A 47 -10.95 -3.42 2.63
C LEU A 47 -11.38 -1.96 2.58
N ALA A 48 -12.55 -1.63 3.12
CA ALA A 48 -13.07 -0.26 3.17
C ALA A 48 -12.12 0.72 3.89
N THR A 49 -11.39 0.26 4.89
CA THR A 49 -10.43 1.09 5.62
C THR A 49 -9.20 1.40 4.77
N PHE A 50 -8.72 0.44 3.98
CA PHE A 50 -7.62 0.61 3.04
C PHE A 50 -8.02 1.50 1.86
N THR A 51 -9.14 1.19 1.21
CA THR A 51 -9.61 1.94 0.03
C THR A 51 -9.92 3.41 0.36
N ALA A 52 -10.41 3.71 1.57
CA ALA A 52 -10.64 5.08 2.02
C ALA A 52 -9.36 5.92 2.15
N VAL A 53 -8.16 5.33 2.13
CA VAL A 53 -6.88 6.05 2.21
C VAL A 53 -6.17 6.14 0.86
N ILE A 54 -6.30 5.09 0.04
CA ILE A 54 -5.50 4.87 -1.18
C ILE A 54 -6.15 5.52 -2.43
N ASP A 55 -7.34 6.11 -2.27
CA ASP A 55 -8.17 6.68 -3.35
C ASP A 55 -8.65 5.59 -4.34
N THR A 56 -9.02 5.98 -5.56
CA THR A 56 -9.73 5.15 -6.53
C THR A 56 -8.75 4.18 -7.24
N PHE A 57 -8.99 2.88 -7.14
CA PHE A 57 -8.21 1.85 -7.84
C PHE A 57 -8.45 1.91 -9.36
N CYS A 58 -7.48 1.42 -10.14
CA CYS A 58 -7.55 1.48 -11.60
C CYS A 58 -8.12 0.19 -12.20
N ARG A 59 -7.80 -0.96 -11.61
CA ARG A 59 -8.12 -2.27 -12.19
C ARG A 59 -8.56 -3.25 -11.11
N LYS A 60 -9.48 -4.14 -11.49
CA LYS A 60 -9.99 -5.25 -10.67
C LYS A 60 -9.80 -6.57 -11.41
N LYS A 61 -9.45 -7.63 -10.69
CA LYS A 61 -9.37 -8.98 -11.23
C LYS A 61 -9.93 -9.98 -10.23
N GLU A 62 -10.76 -10.90 -10.72
CA GLU A 62 -11.29 -12.01 -9.94
C GLU A 62 -10.34 -13.23 -10.02
N GLY A 63 -10.30 -14.04 -8.97
CA GLY A 63 -9.43 -15.23 -8.83
C GLY A 63 -9.68 -15.91 -7.48
N THR A 64 -8.67 -16.60 -6.93
CA THR A 64 -8.74 -17.12 -5.54
C THR A 64 -8.94 -15.99 -4.53
N ASN A 65 -8.34 -14.84 -4.80
CA ASN A 65 -8.61 -13.57 -4.13
C ASN A 65 -9.20 -12.59 -5.14
N LYS A 66 -9.94 -11.60 -4.64
CA LYS A 66 -10.29 -10.43 -5.44
C LYS A 66 -9.17 -9.41 -5.35
N ILE A 67 -8.67 -8.97 -6.50
CA ILE A 67 -7.43 -8.19 -6.59
C ILE A 67 -7.76 -6.78 -7.03
N TYR A 68 -7.22 -5.78 -6.32
CA TYR A 68 -7.37 -4.36 -6.60
C TYR A 68 -5.99 -3.78 -6.90
N THR A 69 -5.79 -3.32 -8.13
CA THR A 69 -4.51 -2.72 -8.55
C THR A 69 -4.66 -1.20 -8.69
N TYR A 70 -3.76 -0.48 -8.03
CA TYR A 70 -3.67 0.98 -8.02
C TYR A 70 -2.44 1.38 -8.83
N ASP A 71 -2.65 1.56 -10.13
CA ASP A 71 -1.56 1.69 -11.10
C ASP A 71 -0.65 2.88 -10.79
N ASN A 72 -1.23 4.02 -10.43
CA ASN A 72 -0.52 5.29 -10.31
C ASN A 72 0.40 5.39 -9.07
N ILE A 73 0.29 4.44 -8.13
CA ILE A 73 1.01 4.50 -6.85
C ILE A 73 1.75 3.18 -6.53
N GLY A 74 1.77 2.22 -7.46
CA GLY A 74 2.49 0.97 -7.27
C GLY A 74 1.95 0.07 -6.16
N VAL A 75 0.63 0.01 -5.97
CA VAL A 75 -0.02 -0.77 -4.90
C VAL A 75 -0.93 -1.85 -5.47
N VAL A 76 -0.94 -3.01 -4.81
CA VAL A 76 -1.94 -4.06 -5.03
C VAL A 76 -2.52 -4.51 -3.69
N LEU A 77 -3.85 -4.63 -3.61
CA LEU A 77 -4.55 -5.24 -2.49
C LEU A 77 -5.18 -6.57 -2.91
N PHE A 78 -5.12 -7.53 -2.01
CA PHE A 78 -5.81 -8.81 -2.13
C PHE A 78 -6.90 -8.88 -1.07
N GLU A 79 -8.15 -9.01 -1.52
CA GLU A 79 -9.28 -9.29 -0.65
C GLU A 79 -9.52 -10.79 -0.60
N GLN A 80 -9.62 -11.32 0.62
CA GLN A 80 -9.93 -12.71 0.87
C GLN A 80 -11.32 -13.03 0.33
N THR A 81 -11.44 -14.16 -0.37
CA THR A 81 -12.73 -14.75 -0.73
C THR A 81 -12.98 -16.04 0.04
N MET A 82 -14.25 -16.32 0.33
CA MET A 82 -14.69 -17.58 0.92
C MET A 82 -15.84 -18.11 0.06
N ASN A 83 -15.69 -19.32 -0.50
CA ASN A 83 -16.63 -19.87 -1.48
C ASN A 83 -16.88 -18.91 -2.66
N LYS A 84 -15.82 -18.24 -3.15
CA LYS A 84 -15.86 -17.21 -4.20
C LYS A 84 -16.62 -15.92 -3.84
N ILE A 85 -17.03 -15.75 -2.58
CA ILE A 85 -17.68 -14.54 -2.08
C ILE A 85 -16.62 -13.66 -1.40
N PRO A 86 -16.46 -12.39 -1.82
CA PRO A 86 -15.54 -11.45 -1.16
C PRO A 86 -15.96 -11.20 0.29
N THR A 87 -15.00 -11.27 1.22
CA THR A 87 -15.25 -11.17 2.66
C THR A 87 -15.21 -9.73 3.19
N GLY A 88 -14.75 -8.77 2.39
CA GLY A 88 -14.44 -7.42 2.84
C GLY A 88 -13.14 -7.32 3.65
N LEU A 89 -12.36 -8.40 3.75
CA LEU A 89 -11.09 -8.44 4.49
C LEU A 89 -9.89 -8.51 3.53
N VAL A 90 -8.88 -7.69 3.79
CA VAL A 90 -7.60 -7.70 3.09
C VAL A 90 -6.75 -8.85 3.64
N SER A 91 -6.30 -9.73 2.76
CA SER A 91 -5.34 -10.78 3.09
C SER A 91 -3.90 -10.30 2.89
N GLU A 92 -3.65 -9.51 1.84
CA GLU A 92 -2.32 -9.00 1.51
C GLU A 92 -2.35 -7.58 0.96
N PHE A 93 -1.29 -6.84 1.26
CA PHE A 93 -0.97 -5.54 0.68
C PHE A 93 0.42 -5.63 0.05
N GLN A 94 0.54 -5.21 -1.21
CA GLN A 94 1.82 -5.24 -1.94
C GLN A 94 2.21 -3.83 -2.41
N LEU A 95 3.48 -3.50 -2.22
CA LEU A 95 4.16 -2.31 -2.73
C LEU A 95 5.17 -2.76 -3.78
N TYR A 96 5.10 -2.19 -4.99
CA TYR A 96 6.03 -2.47 -6.08
C TYR A 96 7.03 -1.33 -6.21
N LEU A 97 8.30 -1.56 -5.88
CA LEU A 97 9.35 -0.53 -5.81
C LEU A 97 10.26 -0.51 -7.05
N ASP A 98 10.32 -1.62 -7.79
CA ASP A 98 11.17 -1.75 -8.98
C ASP A 98 10.60 -2.79 -9.95
N GLY A 99 11.22 -2.90 -11.13
CA GLY A 99 10.87 -3.85 -12.18
C GLY A 99 10.75 -5.28 -11.66
N VAL A 100 9.53 -5.81 -11.77
CA VAL A 100 9.18 -7.22 -11.58
C VAL A 100 8.71 -7.78 -12.92
N GLU A 101 8.67 -9.10 -13.05
CA GLU A 101 8.05 -9.72 -14.22
C GLU A 101 6.62 -9.21 -14.42
N SER A 102 6.39 -8.60 -15.59
CA SER A 102 5.11 -7.99 -15.90
C SER A 102 4.04 -9.07 -16.01
N ASN A 103 2.95 -8.91 -15.26
CA ASN A 103 1.74 -9.70 -15.45
C ASN A 103 0.51 -8.79 -15.31
N LYS A 104 -0.68 -9.37 -15.47
CA LYS A 104 -1.94 -8.59 -15.47
C LYS A 104 -2.23 -7.85 -14.15
N ILE A 105 -1.59 -8.21 -13.03
CA ILE A 105 -1.85 -7.60 -11.72
C ILE A 105 -0.76 -6.61 -11.28
N VAL A 106 0.42 -6.63 -11.91
CA VAL A 106 1.51 -5.68 -11.63
C VAL A 106 1.04 -4.25 -11.95
N PRO A 107 1.22 -3.28 -11.05
CA PRO A 107 0.92 -1.87 -11.31
C PRO A 107 1.72 -1.29 -12.47
N LYS A 108 1.17 -0.27 -13.15
CA LYS A 108 1.88 0.43 -14.24
C LYS A 108 2.96 1.41 -13.76
N SER A 109 2.91 1.83 -12.51
CA SER A 109 3.92 2.71 -11.88
C SER A 109 4.45 2.07 -10.61
N PHE A 110 5.62 2.54 -10.17
CA PHE A 110 6.22 2.08 -8.91
C PHE A 110 5.79 2.97 -7.74
N TYR A 111 5.89 2.39 -6.55
CA TYR A 111 5.66 3.06 -5.30
C TYR A 111 6.80 4.05 -5.02
N GLU A 112 6.48 5.34 -5.07
CA GLU A 112 7.41 6.41 -4.75
C GLU A 112 7.19 7.02 -3.35
N GLY A 113 6.30 6.40 -2.58
CA GLY A 113 5.95 6.85 -1.24
C GLY A 113 7.01 6.53 -0.18
N LYS A 114 6.67 6.81 1.09
CA LYS A 114 7.55 6.50 2.22
C LYS A 114 7.10 5.20 2.90
N LEU A 115 7.93 4.16 2.88
CA LEU A 115 7.71 2.95 3.67
C LEU A 115 8.64 2.95 4.88
N THR A 116 8.07 2.87 6.08
CA THR A 116 8.83 2.73 7.32
C THR A 116 8.39 1.45 8.04
N ILE A 117 9.35 0.61 8.41
CA ILE A 117 9.12 -0.55 9.26
C ILE A 117 9.88 -0.32 10.56
N GLU A 118 9.15 -0.26 11.67
CA GLU A 118 9.64 0.06 13.00
C GLU A 118 10.27 1.47 13.05
N LYS A 119 11.60 1.56 12.92
CA LYS A 119 12.36 2.82 12.84
C LYS A 119 13.22 2.91 11.58
N MET A 120 13.04 2.00 10.63
CA MET A 120 13.83 1.88 9.42
C MET A 120 13.01 2.33 8.21
N ASP A 121 13.56 3.27 7.44
CA ASP A 121 13.02 3.60 6.13
C ASP A 121 13.46 2.54 5.12
N ILE A 122 12.49 1.97 4.41
CA ILE A 122 12.70 0.93 3.41
C ILE A 122 12.64 1.57 2.03
N THR A 123 13.65 1.31 1.22
CA THR A 123 13.75 1.81 -0.15
C THR A 123 14.13 0.68 -1.10
N ARG A 124 14.07 0.91 -2.41
CA ARG A 124 14.55 -0.05 -3.42
C ARG A 124 16.02 -0.48 -3.24
N ASN A 125 16.82 0.30 -2.50
CA ASN A 125 18.23 0.04 -2.25
C ASN A 125 18.50 -0.66 -0.92
N THR A 126 17.48 -0.86 -0.08
CA THR A 126 17.63 -1.57 1.19
C THR A 126 18.07 -3.01 0.91
N THR A 127 19.16 -3.46 1.53
CA THR A 127 19.70 -4.82 1.33
C THR A 127 19.16 -5.81 2.36
N ILE A 128 19.30 -7.12 2.09
CA ILE A 128 18.87 -8.15 3.04
C ILE A 128 19.71 -8.13 4.33
N GLU A 129 21.00 -7.79 4.26
CA GLU A 129 21.86 -7.64 5.43
C GLU A 129 21.39 -6.49 6.33
N GLU A 130 20.99 -5.37 5.73
CA GLU A 130 20.41 -4.25 6.47
C GLU A 130 19.09 -4.64 7.13
N LEU A 131 18.21 -5.37 6.42
CA LEU A 131 16.96 -5.88 6.97
C LEU A 131 17.22 -6.82 8.15
N ARG A 132 18.09 -7.83 8.00
CA ARG A 132 18.44 -8.78 9.06
C ARG A 132 18.97 -8.08 10.30
N LYS A 133 19.81 -7.05 10.12
CA LYS A 133 20.33 -6.25 11.23
C LYS A 133 19.25 -5.43 11.92
N LYS A 134 18.39 -4.74 11.15
CA LYS A 134 17.40 -3.80 11.67
C LYS A 134 16.12 -4.46 12.17
N LEU A 135 15.80 -5.64 11.64
CA LEU A 135 14.66 -6.47 11.99
C LEU A 135 15.11 -7.75 12.70
N ALA A 136 16.26 -7.75 13.39
CA ALA A 136 16.79 -8.92 14.10
C ALA A 136 15.86 -9.48 15.19
N PHE A 137 14.88 -8.68 15.61
CA PHE A 137 13.85 -9.05 16.58
C PHE A 137 12.55 -9.55 15.94
N PHE A 138 12.48 -9.60 14.60
CA PHE A 138 11.48 -10.36 13.86
C PHE A 138 11.97 -11.79 13.70
N LYS A 139 11.04 -12.74 13.62
CA LYS A 139 11.34 -14.10 13.22
C LYS A 139 11.55 -14.15 11.71
N GLU A 140 12.77 -14.40 11.25
CA GLU A 140 13.03 -14.73 9.85
C GLU A 140 12.58 -16.17 9.58
N ILE A 141 11.90 -16.39 8.46
CA ILE A 141 11.38 -17.69 8.05
C ILE A 141 11.90 -17.96 6.64
N GLU A 142 12.57 -19.11 6.50
CA GLU A 142 13.10 -19.57 5.23
C GLU A 142 11.97 -19.75 4.21
N THR A 143 12.24 -19.37 2.96
CA THR A 143 11.36 -19.58 1.82
C THR A 143 12.04 -20.49 0.83
N ASP A 144 11.25 -21.24 0.08
CA ASP A 144 11.68 -22.10 -1.02
C ASP A 144 12.10 -21.31 -2.27
N GLU A 145 11.73 -20.03 -2.34
CA GLU A 145 12.13 -19.12 -3.42
C GLU A 145 13.41 -18.36 -3.06
N ASP A 146 14.39 -18.40 -3.97
CA ASP A 146 15.56 -17.53 -3.94
C ASP A 146 15.14 -16.06 -3.96
N ASP A 147 15.95 -15.20 -3.31
CA ASP A 147 15.75 -13.75 -3.28
C ASP A 147 14.42 -13.28 -2.66
N LYS A 148 13.73 -14.17 -1.96
CA LYS A 148 12.56 -13.88 -1.14
C LYS A 148 12.89 -14.12 0.32
N TYR A 149 12.47 -13.19 1.18
CA TYR A 149 12.75 -13.27 2.61
C TYR A 149 11.50 -12.91 3.39
N ARG A 150 11.10 -13.79 4.32
CA ARG A 150 9.93 -13.59 5.16
C ARG A 150 10.36 -13.22 6.57
N PHE A 151 9.79 -12.15 7.10
CA PHE A 151 9.91 -11.76 8.49
C PHE A 151 8.53 -11.72 9.13
N SER A 152 8.39 -12.15 10.38
CA SER A 152 7.15 -11.97 11.12
C SER A 152 7.34 -11.56 12.58
N LYS A 153 6.40 -10.75 13.07
CA LYS A 153 6.35 -10.24 14.44
C LYS A 153 4.96 -9.67 14.73
N ASP A 154 4.47 -9.82 15.96
CA ASP A 154 3.25 -9.19 16.45
C ASP A 154 2.01 -9.41 15.56
N GLY A 155 1.88 -10.61 14.96
CA GLY A 155 0.75 -10.96 14.10
C GLY A 155 0.78 -10.35 12.70
N ILE A 156 1.95 -9.84 12.26
CA ILE A 156 2.18 -9.33 10.91
C ILE A 156 3.33 -10.11 10.28
N TYR A 157 3.15 -10.54 9.03
CA TYR A 157 4.26 -11.03 8.21
C TYR A 157 4.60 -10.01 7.12
N ILE A 158 5.86 -10.02 6.69
CA ILE A 158 6.39 -9.17 5.64
C ILE A 158 7.30 -10.01 4.75
N TYR A 159 7.03 -10.05 3.44
CA TYR A 159 7.94 -10.57 2.44
C TYR A 159 8.69 -9.43 1.76
N PHE A 160 9.99 -9.62 1.58
CA PHE A 160 10.85 -8.79 0.76
C PHE A 160 11.30 -9.62 -0.43
N LEU A 161 10.99 -9.16 -1.64
CA LEU A 161 11.41 -9.79 -2.88
C LEU A 161 12.46 -8.92 -3.57
N TYR A 162 13.61 -9.50 -3.84
CA TYR A 162 14.69 -8.87 -4.59
C TYR A 162 14.66 -9.33 -6.05
N ASN A 163 15.08 -8.46 -6.97
CA ASN A 163 15.28 -8.84 -8.36
C ASN A 163 16.69 -9.41 -8.59
N ALA A 164 16.99 -9.86 -9.81
CA ALA A 164 18.28 -10.42 -10.19
C ALA A 164 19.48 -9.47 -9.94
N THR A 165 19.25 -8.15 -9.87
CA THR A 165 20.29 -7.14 -9.55
C THR A 165 20.41 -6.85 -8.05
N LYS A 166 19.77 -7.67 -7.21
CA LYS A 166 19.69 -7.52 -5.75
C LYS A 166 19.09 -6.18 -5.29
N LYS A 167 18.19 -5.60 -6.09
CA LYS A 167 17.35 -4.46 -5.69
C LYS A 167 16.02 -4.94 -5.16
N LEU A 168 15.54 -4.30 -4.10
CA LEU A 168 14.23 -4.61 -3.51
C LEU A 168 13.14 -4.18 -4.49
N SER A 169 12.44 -5.14 -5.07
CA SER A 169 11.45 -4.92 -6.14
C SER A 169 10.02 -4.92 -5.61
N LYS A 170 9.75 -5.68 -4.55
CA LYS A 170 8.40 -5.77 -3.97
C LYS A 170 8.45 -6.02 -2.46
N VAL A 171 7.57 -5.35 -1.74
CA VAL A 171 7.29 -5.62 -0.33
C VAL A 171 5.83 -6.04 -0.20
N THR A 172 5.58 -7.23 0.35
CA THR A 172 4.24 -7.73 0.66
C THR A 172 4.08 -7.80 2.17
N PHE A 173 2.94 -7.36 2.71
CA PHE A 173 2.62 -7.59 4.13
C PHE A 173 1.16 -7.97 4.32
N GLY A 174 0.91 -8.75 5.35
CA GLY A 174 -0.39 -9.34 5.66
C GLY A 174 -0.48 -9.71 7.14
N LYS A 175 -1.68 -10.13 7.56
CA LYS A 175 -1.86 -10.70 8.90
C LYS A 175 -1.15 -12.05 8.97
N ASP A 176 -0.27 -12.24 9.95
CA ASP A 176 0.32 -13.54 10.23
C ASP A 176 -0.69 -14.40 11.00
N LEU A 177 -1.09 -15.51 10.38
CA LEU A 177 -2.00 -16.48 10.98
C LEU A 177 -1.25 -17.62 11.66
N VAL A 178 0.07 -17.69 11.49
CA VAL A 178 0.93 -18.66 12.17
C VAL A 178 1.22 -18.11 13.56
N LYS A 179 0.61 -18.71 14.59
CA LYS A 179 0.95 -18.46 16.00
C LYS A 179 2.16 -19.28 16.40
#